data_AF-A0A9W4XSC7-F1
#
_entry.id   AF-A0A9W4XSC7-F1
#
_cell.length_a   1.000
_cell.length_b   1.000
_cell.length_c   1.000
_cell.angle_alpha   90.00
_cell.angle_beta   90.00
_cell.angle_gamma   90.00
#
_symmetry.space_group_name_H-M   'P 1'
#
loop_
_entity.id
_entity.type
_entity.pdbx_description
1 polymer ?
#
loop_
_entity_poly.entity_id
_entity_poly.type
_entity_poly.pdbx_seq_one_letter_code
_entity_poly.pdbx_strand_id
1 'polypeptide(L)'
;MARPKSMPDFAALLDSSKTVPWKEHPRKKPSISLAAGLIMATDSPTKNAYAPGVPTRKDSNSNEPQDWSDNLFYAYAQKVYGPSDYAQSPPYILTFANASVCDQWWSLVQTEYPESTRMGPQLFVLKGDDMQEQIQDNPRFYDLRNKWFYTPADGTAGVIPLQDYKGNPVTAPASAPKEEEKKADGLDMASLRASLDQMSSMISENGAQIRALSVAQSEGLQHMQEINESNMTQIKALAEGQAKLQTVVSENASHYIALSNSSFTNQEQVKSVLQASTSQIKALGDGQMKLAKTCEGMMRTIENLGHTVGRVSDNVGAMNGGMSDTASTSSYGSMARISPGPRKLNRRIKGIWYEYDANTSPDTSPRKSVSFLDTPPKTPLSGKLR
;
A
#
# COMPACT_ATOMS: atom_id res chain seq x y z
N MET A 1 23.57 46.92 15.03
CA MET A 1 23.68 45.74 15.90
C MET A 1 23.57 44.49 15.03
N ALA A 2 24.45 43.50 15.23
CA ALA A 2 24.54 42.33 14.33
C ALA A 2 23.49 41.26 14.64
N ARG A 3 23.01 40.55 13.60
CA ARG A 3 22.17 39.35 13.75
C ARG A 3 23.02 38.14 14.18
N PRO A 4 22.53 37.24 15.04
CA PRO A 4 23.24 35.99 15.35
C PRO A 4 23.31 35.06 14.13
N LYS A 5 24.52 34.56 13.82
CA LYS A 5 24.75 33.45 12.88
C LYS A 5 24.75 32.14 13.67
N SER A 6 23.61 31.47 13.79
CA SER A 6 23.54 30.09 14.32
C SER A 6 22.23 29.40 13.91
N MET A 7 22.24 28.74 12.74
CA MET A 7 21.42 27.59 12.32
C MET A 7 21.58 27.40 10.80
N PRO A 8 22.51 26.55 10.32
CA PRO A 8 22.75 26.35 8.89
C PRO A 8 21.89 25.26 8.21
N ASP A 9 20.93 24.64 8.90
CA ASP A 9 20.27 23.39 8.42
C ASP A 9 18.80 23.48 7.94
N PHE A 10 18.14 24.64 8.04
CA PHE A 10 16.76 24.77 7.53
C PHE A 10 16.65 25.34 6.11
N ALA A 11 17.73 25.92 5.57
CA ALA A 11 17.75 26.42 4.19
C ALA A 11 17.82 25.28 3.15
N ALA A 12 18.48 24.16 3.48
CA ALA A 12 18.63 23.02 2.59
C ALA A 12 17.30 22.29 2.28
N LEU A 13 16.32 22.39 3.18
CA LEU A 13 15.02 21.71 3.05
C LEU A 13 13.99 22.48 2.19
N LEU A 14 14.25 23.73 1.83
CA LEU A 14 13.39 24.55 0.96
C LEU A 14 13.96 24.75 -0.45
N ASP A 15 15.26 24.49 -0.66
CA ASP A 15 15.93 24.66 -1.96
C ASP A 15 15.85 23.41 -2.87
N SER A 16 15.19 22.35 -2.41
CA SER A 16 14.85 21.14 -3.17
C SER A 16 13.74 21.34 -4.21
N SER A 17 13.24 22.57 -4.36
CA SER A 17 12.25 22.98 -5.36
C SER A 17 12.86 23.53 -6.67
N LYS A 18 14.18 23.42 -6.86
CA LYS A 18 14.85 23.85 -8.09
C LYS A 18 14.55 22.92 -9.27
N THR A 19 14.02 23.53 -10.32
CA THR A 19 13.64 22.91 -11.59
C THR A 19 14.84 22.26 -12.29
N VAL A 20 14.66 21.00 -12.72
CA VAL A 20 15.61 20.31 -13.59
C VAL A 20 15.71 21.06 -14.93
N PRO A 21 16.92 21.42 -15.41
CA PRO A 21 17.06 22.14 -16.66
C PRO A 21 16.69 21.24 -17.84
N TRP A 22 15.66 21.66 -18.59
CA TRP A 22 15.23 20.99 -19.82
C TRP A 22 16.36 20.99 -20.85
N LYS A 23 16.69 19.82 -21.38
CA LYS A 23 17.50 19.69 -22.61
C LYS A 23 16.58 19.28 -23.75
N GLU A 24 16.49 20.13 -24.76
CA GLU A 24 15.49 20.04 -25.82
C GLU A 24 15.72 18.86 -26.77
N HIS A 25 14.69 18.05 -27.03
CA HIS A 25 14.56 17.24 -28.25
C HIS A 25 13.14 17.37 -28.85
N PRO A 26 12.96 17.23 -30.17
CA PRO A 26 11.92 18.00 -30.87
C PRO A 26 10.57 17.29 -31.16
N ARG A 27 9.49 18.03 -30.90
CA ARG A 27 8.09 18.00 -31.43
C ARG A 27 7.65 16.85 -32.38
N LYS A 28 6.53 16.19 -32.02
CA LYS A 28 5.35 15.71 -32.82
C LYS A 28 4.53 14.75 -31.92
N LYS A 29 3.18 14.64 -31.91
CA LYS A 29 2.00 15.33 -32.50
C LYS A 29 0.88 15.32 -31.42
N PRO A 30 -0.22 16.10 -31.51
CA PRO A 30 -1.36 15.94 -30.60
C PRO A 30 -2.11 14.61 -30.84
N SER A 31 -2.42 13.87 -29.77
CA SER A 31 -3.23 12.65 -29.82
C SER A 31 -4.71 13.01 -29.98
N ILE A 32 -5.34 12.42 -31.00
CA ILE A 32 -6.74 12.69 -31.38
C ILE A 32 -7.73 11.89 -30.51
N SER A 33 -8.98 12.37 -30.44
CA SER A 33 -10.02 11.88 -29.53
C SER A 33 -10.35 10.40 -29.66
N LEU A 34 -10.49 9.71 -28.51
CA LEU A 34 -10.93 8.31 -28.40
C LEU A 34 -12.48 8.21 -28.38
N ALA A 35 -13.13 8.89 -29.33
CA ALA A 35 -14.58 9.03 -29.42
C ALA A 35 -15.07 8.97 -30.88
N ALA A 36 -14.54 8.04 -31.67
CA ALA A 36 -14.98 7.75 -33.03
C ALA A 36 -14.58 6.31 -33.44
N GLY A 37 -15.34 5.33 -32.96
CA GLY A 37 -15.09 3.90 -33.25
C GLY A 37 -16.34 3.03 -33.22
N LEU A 38 -17.53 3.65 -33.28
CA LEU A 38 -18.83 2.98 -33.16
C LEU A 38 -19.66 3.30 -34.42
N ILE A 39 -19.18 2.81 -35.56
CA ILE A 39 -19.91 2.81 -36.84
C ILE A 39 -19.79 1.41 -37.45
N MET A 40 -20.92 0.91 -37.93
CA MET A 40 -21.11 -0.44 -38.45
C MET A 40 -20.32 -0.64 -39.76
N ALA A 41 -19.81 -1.86 -39.95
CA ALA A 41 -19.45 -2.39 -41.25
C ALA A 41 -19.97 -3.82 -41.36
N THR A 42 -21.23 -3.95 -41.77
CA THR A 42 -21.69 -5.13 -42.50
C THR A 42 -20.90 -5.20 -43.81
N ASP A 43 -20.20 -6.31 -44.06
CA ASP A 43 -20.20 -7.03 -45.35
C ASP A 43 -19.10 -8.10 -45.44
N SER A 44 -19.38 -9.13 -46.22
CA SER A 44 -18.56 -10.31 -46.50
C SER A 44 -19.09 -10.95 -47.79
N PRO A 45 -18.32 -11.74 -48.57
CA PRO A 45 -16.87 -11.84 -48.71
C PRO A 45 -16.43 -11.61 -50.18
N THR A 46 -15.12 -11.49 -50.45
CA THR A 46 -14.58 -11.75 -51.81
C THR A 46 -13.38 -12.69 -51.79
N LYS A 47 -13.37 -13.61 -52.76
CA LYS A 47 -12.33 -14.63 -52.99
C LYS A 47 -11.17 -14.05 -53.79
N ASN A 48 -9.96 -14.53 -53.51
CA ASN A 48 -8.85 -14.89 -54.41
C ASN A 48 -7.51 -14.76 -53.65
N ALA A 49 -6.44 -15.52 -53.84
CA ALA A 49 -6.14 -16.82 -54.44
C ALA A 49 -4.60 -16.93 -54.40
N TYR A 50 -4.04 -18.03 -53.89
CA TYR A 50 -2.69 -18.58 -54.16
C TYR A 50 -1.42 -17.66 -54.18
N ALA A 51 -0.63 -17.74 -53.09
CA ALA A 51 0.78 -18.22 -53.04
C ALA A 51 1.90 -17.53 -53.91
N PRO A 52 3.19 -17.92 -53.77
CA PRO A 52 4.01 -17.89 -52.53
C PRO A 52 5.41 -17.23 -52.71
N GLY A 53 6.04 -16.79 -51.61
CA GLY A 53 7.51 -16.95 -51.43
C GLY A 53 8.43 -15.71 -51.22
N VAL A 54 9.37 -15.89 -50.27
CA VAL A 54 10.75 -15.35 -50.22
C VAL A 54 10.94 -13.85 -49.82
N PRO A 55 11.92 -13.48 -48.95
CA PRO A 55 12.53 -14.21 -47.82
C PRO A 55 12.54 -13.43 -46.48
N THR A 56 12.53 -14.14 -45.36
CA THR A 56 12.93 -13.59 -44.05
C THR A 56 14.44 -13.39 -43.99
N ARG A 57 14.88 -12.25 -43.45
CA ARG A 57 16.32 -11.91 -43.31
C ARG A 57 16.93 -12.73 -42.16
N LYS A 58 17.84 -13.64 -42.49
CA LYS A 58 18.47 -14.57 -41.55
C LYS A 58 19.93 -14.18 -41.32
N ASP A 59 20.19 -13.36 -40.31
CA ASP A 59 21.55 -13.19 -39.80
C ASP A 59 21.92 -14.44 -38.99
N SER A 60 23.07 -15.01 -39.31
CA SER A 60 23.45 -16.37 -38.91
C SER A 60 24.47 -16.35 -37.79
N ASN A 61 24.32 -17.22 -36.78
CA ASN A 61 25.49 -17.89 -36.21
C ASN A 61 25.19 -19.22 -35.50
N SER A 62 26.10 -20.18 -35.71
CA SER A 62 26.37 -21.41 -34.93
C SER A 62 25.24 -22.41 -34.59
N ASN A 63 25.17 -23.47 -35.41
CA ASN A 63 25.22 -24.89 -35.01
C ASN A 63 24.57 -25.37 -33.69
N GLU A 64 23.31 -25.79 -33.78
CA GLU A 64 22.80 -27.14 -33.46
C GLU A 64 21.29 -27.17 -33.81
N PRO A 65 20.66 -28.34 -34.05
CA PRO A 65 19.20 -28.42 -34.10
C PRO A 65 18.65 -28.39 -32.67
N GLN A 66 18.86 -27.27 -31.98
CA GLN A 66 18.40 -27.05 -30.62
C GLN A 66 16.88 -26.85 -30.68
N ASP A 67 16.16 -27.96 -30.53
CA ASP A 67 14.76 -28.22 -30.91
C ASP A 67 13.70 -27.52 -30.03
N TRP A 68 13.98 -26.27 -29.63
CA TRP A 68 13.09 -25.42 -28.83
C TRP A 68 12.24 -24.56 -29.75
N SER A 69 10.99 -24.32 -29.37
CA SER A 69 10.16 -23.35 -30.07
C SER A 69 10.58 -21.92 -29.73
N ASP A 70 10.53 -21.04 -30.73
CA ASP A 70 10.66 -19.58 -30.57
C ASP A 70 9.35 -18.93 -30.05
N ASN A 71 8.40 -19.74 -29.56
CA ASN A 71 7.13 -19.29 -29.02
C ASN A 71 7.28 -18.88 -27.55
N LEU A 72 6.45 -17.92 -27.10
CA LEU A 72 6.31 -17.59 -25.69
C LEU A 72 6.02 -18.85 -24.87
N PHE A 73 6.74 -19.01 -23.76
CA PHE A 73 6.57 -20.13 -22.84
C PHE A 73 5.90 -19.67 -21.56
N TYR A 74 4.78 -20.31 -21.23
CA TYR A 74 4.00 -19.99 -20.03
C TYR A 74 4.16 -21.09 -18.99
N ALA A 75 4.24 -20.70 -17.72
CA ALA A 75 4.27 -21.64 -16.60
C ALA A 75 3.59 -21.06 -15.36
N TYR A 76 3.01 -21.93 -14.54
CA TYR A 76 2.56 -21.58 -13.20
C TYR A 76 3.71 -21.71 -12.20
N ALA A 77 3.83 -20.74 -11.30
CA ALA A 77 4.66 -20.79 -10.11
C ALA A 77 3.78 -20.66 -8.86
N GLN A 78 3.90 -21.60 -7.94
CA GLN A 78 3.20 -21.60 -6.65
C GLN A 78 4.18 -21.23 -5.54
N LYS A 79 3.84 -20.22 -4.73
CA LYS A 79 4.67 -19.79 -3.59
C LYS A 79 4.29 -20.60 -2.35
N VAL A 80 5.27 -21.28 -1.76
CA VAL A 80 5.08 -22.18 -0.61
C VAL A 80 5.95 -21.72 0.55
N TYR A 81 5.31 -21.28 1.64
CA TYR A 81 6.00 -20.79 2.84
C TYR A 81 6.43 -21.91 3.81
N GLY A 82 5.74 -23.06 3.76
CA GLY A 82 6.01 -24.23 4.58
C GLY A 82 5.50 -25.51 3.92
N PRO A 83 5.93 -26.72 4.37
CA PRO A 83 5.60 -27.98 3.72
C PRO A 83 4.09 -28.32 3.67
N SER A 84 3.26 -27.62 4.45
CA SER A 84 1.79 -27.72 4.46
C SER A 84 1.07 -26.65 3.64
N ASP A 85 1.75 -25.57 3.23
CA ASP A 85 1.09 -24.28 3.00
C ASP A 85 0.84 -23.99 1.50
N TYR A 86 0.53 -25.02 0.74
CA TYR A 86 0.17 -24.92 -0.69
C TYR A 86 -1.10 -24.09 -0.92
N ALA A 87 -1.97 -23.96 0.09
CA ALA A 87 -3.34 -23.45 -0.08
C ALA A 87 -3.52 -21.94 0.12
N GLN A 88 -2.50 -21.19 0.55
CA GLN A 88 -2.69 -19.79 1.02
C GLN A 88 -2.21 -18.69 0.06
N SER A 89 -1.42 -19.00 -0.98
CA SER A 89 -1.02 -18.00 -1.99
C SER A 89 -1.70 -18.27 -3.34
N PRO A 90 -2.19 -17.23 -4.04
CA PRO A 90 -2.59 -17.38 -5.43
C PRO A 90 -1.36 -17.74 -6.27
N PRO A 91 -1.49 -18.59 -7.30
CA PRO A 91 -0.37 -18.88 -8.18
C PRO A 91 0.05 -17.64 -8.98
N TYR A 92 1.22 -17.70 -9.58
CA TYR A 92 1.74 -16.68 -10.50
C TYR A 92 1.90 -17.31 -11.88
N ILE A 93 1.61 -16.55 -12.94
CA ILE A 93 1.97 -16.95 -14.30
C ILE A 93 3.33 -16.33 -14.61
N LEU A 94 4.34 -17.18 -14.78
CA LEU A 94 5.62 -16.83 -15.37
C LEU A 94 5.48 -16.88 -16.89
N THR A 95 5.82 -15.79 -17.57
CA THR A 95 5.89 -15.71 -19.03
C THR A 95 7.33 -15.50 -19.45
N PHE A 96 7.86 -16.42 -20.27
CA PHE A 96 9.22 -16.38 -20.79
C PHE A 96 9.19 -16.14 -22.30
N ALA A 97 10.21 -15.45 -22.82
CA ALA A 97 10.37 -15.16 -24.25
C ALA A 97 10.40 -16.44 -25.11
N ASN A 98 11.01 -17.51 -24.59
CA ASN A 98 10.96 -18.86 -25.14
C ASN A 98 11.26 -19.90 -24.04
N ALA A 99 11.12 -21.18 -24.37
CA ALA A 99 11.32 -22.28 -23.42
C ALA A 99 12.81 -22.47 -23.01
N SER A 100 13.78 -22.11 -23.85
CA SER A 100 15.21 -22.19 -23.49
C SER A 100 15.62 -21.15 -22.43
N VAL A 101 15.02 -19.95 -22.46
CA VAL A 101 15.15 -18.93 -21.40
C VAL A 101 14.54 -19.43 -20.09
N CYS A 102 13.42 -20.17 -20.15
CA CYS A 102 12.83 -20.78 -18.95
C CYS A 102 13.77 -21.80 -18.29
N ASP A 103 14.45 -22.63 -19.10
CA ASP A 103 15.37 -23.65 -18.59
C ASP A 103 16.67 -23.05 -18.03
N GLN A 104 17.20 -22.01 -18.66
CA GLN A 104 18.32 -21.20 -18.14
C GLN A 104 17.95 -20.52 -16.82
N TRP A 105 16.77 -19.89 -16.75
CA TRP A 105 16.25 -19.26 -15.54
C TRP A 105 16.09 -20.29 -14.42
N TRP A 106 15.52 -21.46 -14.73
CA TRP A 106 15.33 -22.54 -13.75
C TRP A 106 16.66 -23.07 -13.21
N SER A 107 17.68 -23.21 -14.06
CA SER A 107 19.02 -23.64 -13.64
C SER A 107 19.66 -22.68 -12.63
N LEU A 108 19.44 -21.37 -12.78
CA LEU A 108 19.86 -20.36 -11.80
C LEU A 108 19.02 -20.44 -10.52
N VAL A 109 17.71 -20.62 -10.62
CA VAL A 109 16.82 -20.79 -9.45
C VAL A 109 17.21 -22.02 -8.63
N GLN A 110 17.53 -23.15 -9.25
CA GLN A 110 18.01 -24.34 -8.53
C GLN A 110 19.35 -24.12 -7.81
N THR A 111 20.21 -23.25 -8.35
CA THR A 111 21.53 -22.96 -7.78
C THR A 111 21.42 -22.03 -6.56
N GLU A 112 20.57 -20.99 -6.63
CA GLU A 112 20.41 -20.00 -5.57
C GLU A 112 19.36 -20.43 -4.52
N TYR A 113 18.34 -21.20 -4.92
CA TYR A 113 17.18 -21.59 -4.11
C TYR A 113 16.92 -23.10 -4.21
N PRO A 114 17.82 -23.96 -3.67
CA PRO A 114 17.78 -25.41 -3.83
C PRO A 114 16.54 -26.08 -3.21
N GLU A 115 15.77 -25.36 -2.40
CA GLU A 115 14.49 -25.82 -1.88
C GLU A 115 13.33 -25.78 -2.90
N SER A 116 13.49 -25.02 -3.99
CA SER A 116 12.48 -24.91 -5.05
C SER A 116 12.47 -26.16 -5.93
N THR A 117 11.28 -26.64 -6.31
CA THR A 117 11.10 -27.85 -7.11
C THR A 117 10.30 -27.59 -8.39
N ARG A 118 10.62 -28.33 -9.46
CA ARG A 118 9.88 -28.31 -10.73
C ARG A 118 9.03 -29.57 -10.80
N MET A 119 7.71 -29.40 -10.71
CA MET A 119 6.75 -30.51 -10.72
C MET A 119 6.31 -30.91 -12.13
N GLY A 120 6.57 -30.07 -13.13
CA GLY A 120 6.32 -30.38 -14.55
C GLY A 120 6.96 -29.37 -15.50
N PRO A 121 6.68 -29.45 -16.81
CA PRO A 121 7.23 -28.52 -17.79
C PRO A 121 6.87 -27.06 -17.44
N GLN A 122 5.59 -26.86 -17.12
CA GLN A 122 4.93 -25.58 -16.85
C GLN A 122 4.52 -25.41 -15.37
N LEU A 123 5.09 -26.17 -14.43
CA LEU A 123 4.73 -26.08 -13.01
C LEU A 123 5.96 -26.04 -12.10
N PHE A 124 6.13 -24.89 -11.45
CA PHE A 124 7.19 -24.58 -10.51
C PHE A 124 6.62 -24.39 -9.10
N VAL A 125 7.31 -24.91 -8.09
CA VAL A 125 7.02 -24.71 -6.68
C VAL A 125 8.21 -23.96 -6.09
N LEU A 126 8.00 -22.68 -5.79
CA LEU A 126 9.01 -21.78 -5.27
C LEU A 126 8.85 -21.66 -3.76
N LYS A 127 9.92 -21.96 -3.02
CA LYS A 127 9.95 -21.82 -1.56
C LYS A 127 10.78 -20.60 -1.16
N GLY A 128 10.24 -19.81 -0.25
CA GLY A 128 10.90 -18.63 0.29
C GLY A 128 9.96 -17.44 0.46
N ASP A 129 10.20 -16.66 1.51
CA ASP A 129 9.28 -15.61 1.95
C ASP A 129 9.20 -14.43 0.97
N ASP A 130 10.22 -14.19 0.13
CA ASP A 130 10.20 -13.06 -0.82
C ASP A 130 10.87 -13.32 -2.19
N MET A 131 10.63 -14.52 -2.73
CA MET A 131 11.14 -14.95 -4.04
C MET A 131 10.91 -13.95 -5.20
N GLN A 132 9.84 -13.16 -5.14
CA GLN A 132 9.43 -12.26 -6.21
C GLN A 132 10.35 -11.05 -6.36
N GLU A 133 10.64 -10.36 -5.25
CA GLU A 133 11.57 -9.22 -5.22
C GLU A 133 13.02 -9.73 -5.36
N GLN A 134 13.35 -10.83 -4.65
CA GLN A 134 14.70 -11.38 -4.61
C GLN A 134 15.22 -11.88 -5.98
N ILE A 135 14.40 -12.50 -6.84
CA ILE A 135 14.86 -12.92 -8.19
C ILE A 135 15.05 -11.72 -9.12
N GLN A 136 14.20 -10.69 -9.05
CA GLN A 136 14.34 -9.52 -9.93
C GLN A 136 15.55 -8.64 -9.57
N ASP A 137 15.89 -8.58 -8.29
CA ASP A 137 17.01 -7.75 -7.81
C ASP A 137 18.35 -8.50 -7.72
N ASN A 138 18.36 -9.85 -7.72
CA ASN A 138 19.58 -10.64 -7.75
C ASN A 138 20.38 -10.41 -9.06
N PRO A 139 21.64 -9.91 -9.01
CA PRO A 139 22.43 -9.59 -10.19
C PRO A 139 22.64 -10.76 -11.17
N ARG A 140 22.57 -12.01 -10.71
CA ARG A 140 22.72 -13.19 -11.57
C ARG A 140 21.59 -13.35 -12.59
N PHE A 141 20.45 -12.71 -12.37
CA PHE A 141 19.28 -12.77 -13.26
C PHE A 141 19.18 -11.59 -14.22
N TYR A 142 20.10 -10.61 -14.18
CA TYR A 142 20.03 -9.40 -15.02
C TYR A 142 20.02 -9.68 -16.53
N ASP A 143 20.79 -10.68 -17.00
CA ASP A 143 20.79 -11.09 -18.43
C ASP A 143 19.47 -11.72 -18.90
N LEU A 144 18.64 -12.16 -17.96
CA LEU A 144 17.32 -12.73 -18.20
C LEU A 144 16.18 -11.77 -17.85
N ARG A 145 16.40 -10.71 -17.06
CA ARG A 145 15.35 -9.79 -16.56
C ARG A 145 14.43 -9.22 -17.64
N ASN A 146 14.93 -9.00 -18.85
CA ASN A 146 14.16 -8.48 -19.98
C ASN A 146 13.53 -9.58 -20.87
N LYS A 147 13.71 -10.85 -20.51
CA LYS A 147 13.27 -12.05 -21.26
C LYS A 147 12.22 -12.88 -20.51
N TRP A 148 11.87 -12.50 -19.29
CA TRP A 148 10.77 -13.09 -18.54
C TRP A 148 10.09 -12.04 -17.66
N PHE A 149 8.83 -12.27 -17.33
CA PHE A 149 8.09 -11.52 -16.33
C PHE A 149 7.09 -12.44 -15.61
N TYR A 150 6.52 -11.97 -14.51
CA TYR A 150 5.47 -12.67 -13.79
C TYR A 150 4.20 -11.81 -13.73
N THR A 151 3.05 -12.47 -13.64
CA THR A 151 1.74 -11.86 -13.40
C THR A 151 1.03 -12.61 -12.27
N PRO A 152 0.52 -11.94 -11.22
CA PRO A 152 -0.26 -12.60 -10.17
C PRO A 152 -1.58 -13.15 -10.73
N ALA A 153 -1.94 -14.39 -10.38
CA ALA A 153 -3.21 -14.99 -10.79
C ALA A 153 -4.35 -14.54 -9.87
N ASP A 154 -4.89 -13.34 -10.11
CA ASP A 154 -5.96 -12.73 -9.30
C ASP A 154 -7.35 -13.34 -9.58
N GLY A 155 -7.48 -14.66 -9.39
CA GLY A 155 -8.70 -15.46 -9.56
C GLY A 155 -9.24 -15.60 -11.01
N THR A 156 -8.86 -14.68 -11.89
CA THR A 156 -9.31 -14.55 -13.29
C THR A 156 -8.25 -14.97 -14.31
N ALA A 157 -7.15 -15.56 -13.83
CA ALA A 157 -6.00 -15.92 -14.65
C ALA A 157 -6.40 -16.85 -15.81
N GLY A 158 -6.16 -16.38 -17.03
CA GLY A 158 -6.46 -17.15 -18.23
C GLY A 158 -5.76 -18.51 -18.21
N VAL A 159 -6.48 -19.52 -18.72
CA VAL A 159 -5.93 -20.87 -18.94
C VAL A 159 -4.72 -20.74 -19.87
N ILE A 160 -3.51 -21.05 -19.37
CA ILE A 160 -2.31 -21.01 -20.21
C ILE A 160 -2.36 -22.15 -21.24
N PRO A 161 -1.83 -21.96 -22.46
CA PRO A 161 -1.69 -23.05 -23.42
C PRO A 161 -0.85 -24.18 -22.82
N LEU A 162 -1.29 -25.44 -22.98
CA LEU A 162 -0.48 -26.59 -22.59
C LEU A 162 0.73 -26.70 -23.53
N GLN A 163 1.93 -26.68 -22.97
CA GLN A 163 3.20 -26.73 -23.70
C GLN A 163 4.11 -27.84 -23.16
N ASP A 164 4.83 -28.50 -24.06
CA ASP A 164 5.90 -29.43 -23.69
C ASP A 164 7.13 -28.70 -23.12
N TYR A 165 8.16 -29.45 -22.70
CA TYR A 165 9.42 -28.86 -22.21
C TYR A 165 10.13 -27.96 -23.24
N LYS A 166 9.83 -28.09 -24.54
CA LYS A 166 10.41 -27.32 -25.66
C LYS A 166 9.54 -26.11 -26.04
N GLY A 167 8.37 -25.94 -25.44
CA GLY A 167 7.41 -24.88 -25.71
C GLY A 167 6.42 -25.16 -26.85
N ASN A 168 6.38 -26.38 -27.38
CA ASN A 168 5.43 -26.78 -28.42
C ASN A 168 4.03 -26.99 -27.81
N PRO A 169 2.95 -26.52 -28.46
CA PRO A 169 1.59 -26.70 -27.96
C PRO A 169 1.18 -28.18 -28.00
N VAL A 170 0.72 -28.71 -26.86
CA VAL A 170 0.25 -30.10 -26.72
C VAL A 170 -1.22 -30.20 -27.13
N THR A 171 -1.50 -30.11 -28.44
CA THR A 171 -2.84 -30.40 -28.97
C THR A 171 -3.11 -31.90 -28.94
N ALA A 172 -4.13 -32.31 -28.19
CA ALA A 172 -4.59 -33.70 -28.19
C ALA A 172 -5.13 -34.09 -29.58
N PRO A 173 -4.67 -35.19 -30.20
CA PRO A 173 -5.20 -35.64 -31.48
C PRO A 173 -6.58 -36.28 -31.30
N ALA A 174 -7.63 -35.60 -31.78
CA ALA A 174 -8.96 -36.19 -31.91
C ALA A 174 -8.95 -37.24 -33.05
N SER A 175 -8.98 -38.53 -32.70
CA SER A 175 -9.03 -39.62 -33.66
C SER A 175 -10.42 -39.74 -34.30
N ALA A 176 -10.54 -39.41 -35.58
CA ALA A 176 -11.76 -39.65 -36.35
C ALA A 176 -11.97 -41.17 -36.61
N PRO A 177 -13.21 -41.70 -36.50
CA PRO A 177 -13.50 -43.07 -36.90
C PRO A 177 -13.38 -43.22 -38.42
N LYS A 178 -12.85 -44.36 -38.88
CA LYS A 178 -12.93 -44.76 -40.30
C LYS A 178 -14.17 -45.61 -40.52
N GLU A 179 -15.04 -45.18 -41.42
CA GLU A 179 -16.15 -46.01 -41.91
C GLU A 179 -15.63 -47.03 -42.94
N GLU A 180 -16.09 -48.28 -42.85
CA GLU A 180 -15.88 -49.31 -43.87
C GLU A 180 -17.15 -49.46 -44.72
N GLU A 181 -17.08 -49.15 -46.01
CA GLU A 181 -18.16 -49.41 -46.96
C GLU A 181 -18.35 -50.91 -47.21
N LYS A 182 -19.60 -51.40 -47.18
CA LYS A 182 -19.98 -52.69 -47.76
C LYS A 182 -21.09 -52.55 -48.80
N LYS A 183 -20.97 -53.37 -49.84
CA LYS A 183 -21.74 -53.32 -51.09
C LYS A 183 -23.24 -53.43 -50.90
N ALA A 184 -23.96 -52.75 -51.79
CA ALA A 184 -25.40 -52.83 -51.94
C ALA A 184 -25.87 -54.20 -52.49
N ASP A 185 -26.96 -54.69 -51.92
CA ASP A 185 -27.80 -55.77 -52.45
C ASP A 185 -29.26 -55.39 -52.22
N GLY A 186 -30.16 -55.77 -53.13
CA GLY A 186 -31.64 -55.66 -53.05
C GLY A 186 -32.28 -54.47 -52.30
N LEU A 187 -32.86 -53.51 -53.03
CA LEU A 187 -33.74 -52.46 -52.45
C LEU A 187 -35.06 -53.06 -51.91
N ASP A 188 -35.05 -53.48 -50.66
CA ASP A 188 -36.23 -53.96 -49.93
C ASP A 188 -37.12 -52.79 -49.49
N MET A 189 -38.34 -52.73 -50.03
CA MET A 189 -39.35 -51.71 -49.68
C MET A 189 -39.80 -51.77 -48.21
N ALA A 190 -39.63 -52.90 -47.51
CA ALA A 190 -39.86 -52.97 -46.06
C ALA A 190 -38.75 -52.22 -45.30
N SER A 191 -37.49 -52.39 -45.70
CA SER A 191 -36.36 -51.64 -45.12
C SER A 191 -36.47 -50.14 -45.38
N LEU A 192 -36.98 -49.72 -46.55
CA LEU A 192 -37.17 -48.30 -46.87
C LEU A 192 -38.28 -47.66 -46.03
N ARG A 193 -39.33 -48.43 -45.70
CA ARG A 193 -40.38 -48.00 -44.75
C ARG A 193 -39.84 -47.87 -43.33
N ALA A 194 -39.09 -48.87 -42.86
CA ALA A 194 -38.44 -48.82 -41.56
C ALA A 194 -37.44 -47.65 -41.46
N SER A 195 -36.71 -47.36 -42.54
CA SER A 195 -35.80 -46.21 -42.65
C SER A 195 -36.55 -44.88 -42.60
N LEU A 196 -37.72 -44.76 -43.25
CA LEU A 196 -38.58 -43.57 -43.14
C LEU A 196 -39.15 -43.38 -41.73
N ASP A 197 -39.59 -44.44 -41.06
CA ASP A 197 -40.06 -44.36 -39.67
C ASP A 197 -38.90 -44.01 -38.71
N GLN A 198 -37.71 -44.56 -38.93
CA GLN A 198 -36.49 -44.19 -38.19
C GLN A 198 -36.10 -42.73 -38.46
N MET A 199 -36.21 -42.25 -39.70
CA MET A 199 -35.93 -40.86 -40.06
C MET A 199 -36.97 -39.90 -39.45
N SER A 200 -38.24 -40.28 -39.41
CA SER A 200 -39.31 -39.56 -38.70
C SER A 200 -39.03 -39.48 -37.20
N SER A 201 -38.59 -40.58 -36.59
CA SER A 201 -38.15 -40.63 -35.19
C SER A 201 -36.95 -39.71 -34.93
N MET A 202 -35.90 -39.76 -35.76
CA MET A 202 -34.74 -38.88 -35.66
C MET A 202 -35.08 -37.41 -35.91
N ILE A 203 -36.02 -37.08 -36.81
CA ILE A 203 -36.49 -35.70 -37.01
C ILE A 203 -37.25 -35.20 -35.78
N SER A 204 -38.06 -36.04 -35.14
CA SER A 204 -38.74 -35.71 -33.88
C SER A 204 -37.74 -35.47 -32.74
N GLU A 205 -36.73 -36.34 -32.62
CA GLU A 205 -35.66 -36.22 -31.62
C GLU A 205 -34.78 -34.99 -31.85
N ASN A 206 -34.36 -34.74 -33.10
CA ASN A 206 -33.67 -33.50 -33.49
C ASN A 206 -34.53 -32.26 -33.21
N GLY A 207 -35.84 -32.32 -33.46
CA GLY A 207 -36.79 -31.26 -33.12
C GLY A 207 -36.98 -31.06 -31.60
N ALA A 208 -36.71 -32.07 -30.78
CA ALA A 208 -36.62 -31.95 -29.33
C ALA A 208 -35.27 -31.36 -28.90
N GLN A 209 -34.15 -31.82 -29.47
CA GLN A 209 -32.81 -31.28 -29.22
C GLN A 209 -32.71 -29.79 -29.60
N ILE A 210 -33.23 -29.38 -30.76
CA ILE A 210 -33.24 -27.96 -31.18
C ILE A 210 -34.03 -27.10 -30.20
N ARG A 211 -35.14 -27.60 -29.66
CA ARG A 211 -35.90 -26.89 -28.61
C ARG A 211 -35.13 -26.82 -27.30
N ALA A 212 -34.47 -27.90 -26.88
CA ALA A 212 -33.63 -27.92 -25.68
C ALA A 212 -32.42 -26.97 -25.82
N LEU A 213 -31.76 -26.96 -26.97
CA LEU A 213 -30.68 -26.02 -27.31
C LEU A 213 -31.16 -24.57 -27.32
N SER A 214 -32.34 -24.29 -27.87
CA SER A 214 -32.93 -22.95 -27.88
C SER A 214 -33.25 -22.46 -26.45
N VAL A 215 -33.76 -23.34 -25.58
CA VAL A 215 -34.00 -23.01 -24.16
C VAL A 215 -32.67 -22.76 -23.46
N ALA A 216 -31.69 -23.68 -23.56
CA ALA A 216 -30.37 -23.54 -22.94
C ALA A 216 -29.61 -22.29 -23.44
N GLN A 217 -29.75 -21.92 -24.71
CA GLN A 217 -29.19 -20.68 -25.26
C GLN A 217 -29.89 -19.44 -24.69
N SER A 218 -31.21 -19.47 -24.52
CA SER A 218 -31.96 -18.36 -23.90
C SER A 218 -31.62 -18.19 -22.42
N GLU A 219 -31.48 -19.29 -21.67
CA GLU A 219 -31.04 -19.30 -20.27
C GLU A 219 -29.59 -18.81 -20.15
N GLY A 220 -28.70 -19.23 -21.06
CA GLY A 220 -27.31 -18.76 -21.11
C GLY A 220 -27.18 -17.26 -21.39
N LEU A 221 -28.03 -16.71 -22.26
CA LEU A 221 -28.08 -15.27 -22.51
C LEU A 221 -28.67 -14.50 -21.32
N GLN A 222 -29.71 -15.03 -20.67
CA GLN A 222 -30.27 -14.43 -19.46
C GLN A 222 -29.23 -14.42 -18.33
N HIS A 223 -28.52 -15.53 -18.11
CA HIS A 223 -27.47 -15.61 -17.10
C HIS A 223 -26.31 -14.64 -17.40
N MET A 224 -25.95 -14.46 -18.67
CA MET A 224 -24.95 -13.46 -19.07
C MET A 224 -25.44 -12.02 -18.82
N GLN A 225 -26.73 -11.74 -18.97
CA GLN A 225 -27.32 -10.46 -18.59
C GLN A 225 -27.27 -10.26 -17.06
N GLU A 226 -27.65 -11.26 -16.27
CA GLU A 226 -27.59 -11.22 -14.80
C GLU A 226 -26.15 -10.99 -14.29
N ILE A 227 -25.16 -11.62 -14.91
CA ILE A 227 -23.73 -11.38 -14.64
C ILE A 227 -23.36 -9.92 -14.94
N ASN A 228 -23.79 -9.37 -16.08
CA ASN A 228 -23.50 -7.98 -16.44
C ASN A 228 -24.18 -6.97 -15.49
N GLU A 229 -25.41 -7.23 -15.06
CA GLU A 229 -26.13 -6.41 -14.08
C GLU A 229 -25.47 -6.46 -12.69
N SER A 230 -25.02 -7.64 -12.26
CA SER A 230 -24.22 -7.84 -11.05
C SER A 230 -22.89 -7.08 -11.11
N ASN A 231 -22.13 -7.25 -12.19
CA ASN A 231 -20.85 -6.57 -12.39
C ASN A 231 -21.00 -5.05 -12.44
N MET A 232 -22.02 -4.53 -13.13
CA MET A 232 -22.34 -3.09 -13.15
C MET A 232 -22.67 -2.57 -11.73
N THR A 233 -23.36 -3.37 -10.91
CA THR A 233 -23.66 -3.01 -9.52
C THR A 233 -22.39 -2.98 -8.65
N GLN A 234 -21.49 -3.95 -8.81
CA GLN A 234 -20.19 -3.97 -8.13
C GLN A 234 -19.30 -2.78 -8.53
N ILE A 235 -19.25 -2.44 -9.83
CA ILE A 235 -18.50 -1.28 -10.34
C ILE A 235 -19.04 0.02 -9.75
N LYS A 236 -20.36 0.18 -9.63
CA LYS A 236 -20.97 1.35 -8.95
C LYS A 236 -20.57 1.42 -7.47
N ALA A 237 -20.65 0.31 -6.74
CA ALA A 237 -20.24 0.25 -5.34
C ALA A 237 -18.74 0.59 -5.15
N LEU A 238 -17.87 0.16 -6.07
CA LEU A 238 -16.45 0.53 -6.09
C LEU A 238 -16.25 2.03 -6.35
N ALA A 239 -16.99 2.61 -7.30
CA ALA A 239 -16.93 4.04 -7.60
C ALA A 239 -17.43 4.91 -6.42
N GLU A 240 -18.51 4.51 -5.75
CA GLU A 240 -18.98 5.14 -4.50
C GLU A 240 -17.95 5.01 -3.37
N GLY A 241 -17.30 3.85 -3.26
CA GLY A 241 -16.18 3.63 -2.33
C GLY A 241 -14.99 4.56 -2.59
N GLN A 242 -14.60 4.73 -3.86
CA GLN A 242 -13.53 5.67 -4.26
C GLN A 242 -13.90 7.13 -3.95
N ALA A 243 -15.13 7.56 -4.26
CA ALA A 243 -15.60 8.90 -3.92
C ALA A 243 -15.57 9.14 -2.39
N LYS A 244 -15.99 8.16 -1.60
CA LYS A 244 -15.95 8.23 -0.13
C LYS A 244 -14.52 8.30 0.41
N LEU A 245 -13.59 7.51 -0.14
CA LEU A 245 -12.17 7.58 0.20
C LEU A 245 -11.57 8.96 -0.13
N GLN A 246 -11.91 9.53 -1.28
CA GLN A 246 -11.46 10.86 -1.69
C GLN A 246 -11.96 11.94 -0.72
N THR A 247 -13.22 11.86 -0.26
CA THR A 247 -13.76 12.74 0.80
C THR A 247 -12.94 12.61 2.09
N VAL A 248 -12.74 11.39 2.61
CA VAL A 248 -11.98 11.14 3.86
C VAL A 248 -10.53 11.64 3.74
N VAL A 249 -9.89 11.48 2.59
CA VAL A 249 -8.54 12.02 2.34
C VAL A 249 -8.56 13.56 2.38
N SER A 250 -9.58 14.21 1.79
CA SER A 250 -9.71 15.67 1.85
C SER A 250 -9.99 16.20 3.27
N GLU A 251 -10.81 15.49 4.05
CA GLU A 251 -11.10 15.81 5.45
C GLU A 251 -9.84 15.67 6.32
N ASN A 252 -9.10 14.57 6.18
CA ASN A 252 -7.83 14.36 6.86
C ASN A 252 -6.79 15.44 6.51
N ALA A 253 -6.65 15.82 5.23
CA ALA A 253 -5.78 16.91 4.82
C ALA A 253 -6.17 18.24 5.49
N SER A 254 -7.47 18.55 5.54
CA SER A 254 -7.98 19.75 6.24
C SER A 254 -7.68 19.71 7.75
N HIS A 255 -7.78 18.55 8.39
CA HIS A 255 -7.50 18.35 9.81
C HIS A 255 -6.01 18.52 10.13
N TYR A 256 -5.11 18.01 9.30
CA TYR A 256 -3.66 18.25 9.44
C TYR A 256 -3.30 19.73 9.28
N ILE A 257 -3.93 20.45 8.35
CA ILE A 257 -3.76 21.90 8.20
C ILE A 257 -4.24 22.64 9.46
N ALA A 258 -5.41 22.28 9.99
CA ALA A 258 -5.94 22.87 11.22
C ALA A 258 -5.04 22.62 12.45
N LEU A 259 -4.54 21.39 12.62
CA LEU A 259 -3.59 21.04 13.67
C LEU A 259 -2.27 21.79 13.52
N SER A 260 -1.74 21.91 12.30
CA SER A 260 -0.51 22.68 12.01
C SER A 260 -0.66 24.15 12.40
N ASN A 261 -1.77 24.79 11.99
CA ASN A 261 -2.07 26.19 12.33
C ASN A 261 -2.26 26.40 13.84
N SER A 262 -2.90 25.46 14.52
CA SER A 262 -3.03 25.45 16.00
C SER A 262 -1.67 25.32 16.67
N SER A 263 -0.82 24.40 16.21
CA SER A 263 0.55 24.20 16.70
C SER A 263 1.41 25.46 16.55
N PHE A 264 1.38 26.09 15.37
CA PHE A 264 2.08 27.36 15.11
C PHE A 264 1.61 28.49 16.04
N THR A 265 0.29 28.60 16.24
CA THR A 265 -0.30 29.58 17.16
C THR A 265 0.16 29.35 18.60
N ASN A 266 0.17 28.10 19.06
CA ASN A 266 0.66 27.72 20.38
C ASN A 266 2.16 27.99 20.55
N GLN A 267 2.96 27.74 19.50
CA GLN A 267 4.41 28.02 19.51
C GLN A 267 4.69 29.52 19.65
N GLU A 268 3.96 30.38 18.93
CA GLU A 268 4.11 31.84 19.05
C GLU A 268 3.64 32.36 20.41
N GLN A 269 2.59 31.75 21.01
CA GLN A 269 2.19 32.04 22.40
C GLN A 269 3.30 31.66 23.40
N VAL A 270 3.88 30.46 23.30
CA VAL A 270 4.99 30.02 24.18
C VAL A 270 6.20 30.94 24.05
N LYS A 271 6.56 31.32 22.81
CA LYS A 271 7.63 32.28 22.52
C LYS A 271 7.37 33.65 23.14
N SER A 272 6.14 34.17 23.03
CA SER A 272 5.72 35.42 23.68
C SER A 272 5.85 35.37 25.21
N VAL A 273 5.41 34.26 25.84
CA VAL A 273 5.56 34.04 27.29
C VAL A 273 7.04 33.96 27.71
N LEU A 274 7.89 33.28 26.93
CA LEU A 274 9.33 33.22 27.19
C LEU A 274 10.01 34.59 27.04
N GLN A 275 9.62 35.40 26.05
CA GLN A 275 10.12 36.75 25.87
C GLN A 275 9.68 37.69 27.01
N ALA A 276 8.43 37.58 27.46
CA ALA A 276 7.94 38.30 28.63
C ALA A 276 8.68 37.89 29.91
N SER A 277 8.88 36.59 30.14
CA SER A 277 9.64 36.07 31.28
C SER A 277 11.10 36.53 31.27
N THR A 278 11.77 36.50 30.11
CA THR A 278 13.14 37.02 29.95
C THR A 278 13.22 38.51 30.29
N SER A 279 12.20 39.28 29.87
CA SER A 279 12.12 40.72 30.17
C SER A 279 11.91 40.99 31.67
N GLN A 280 11.09 40.17 32.35
CA GLN A 280 10.89 40.24 33.80
C GLN A 280 12.17 39.86 34.58
N ILE A 281 12.88 38.81 34.16
CA ILE A 281 14.16 38.40 34.76
C ILE A 281 15.20 39.51 34.63
N LYS A 282 15.28 40.16 33.45
CA LYS A 282 16.16 41.30 33.23
C LYS A 282 15.81 42.47 34.15
N ALA A 283 14.54 42.85 34.23
CA ALA A 283 14.09 43.93 35.11
C ALA A 283 14.37 43.64 36.60
N LEU A 284 14.25 42.39 37.02
CA LEU A 284 14.61 41.95 38.38
C LEU A 284 16.12 42.06 38.63
N GLY A 285 16.95 41.64 37.67
CA GLY A 285 18.41 41.78 37.74
C GLY A 285 18.87 43.24 37.79
N ASP A 286 18.28 44.11 36.97
CA ASP A 286 18.50 45.56 37.02
C ASP A 286 18.06 46.16 38.38
N GLY A 287 16.98 45.64 38.98
CA GLY A 287 16.54 45.98 40.33
C GLY A 287 17.53 45.55 41.42
N GLN A 288 18.05 44.32 41.36
CA GLN A 288 19.07 43.82 42.27
C GLN A 288 20.38 44.60 42.16
N MET A 289 20.80 44.96 40.94
CA MET A 289 21.98 45.79 40.69
C MET A 289 21.84 47.20 41.30
N LYS A 290 20.66 47.82 41.17
CA LYS A 290 20.34 49.10 41.82
C LYS A 290 20.38 48.98 43.34
N LEU A 291 19.79 47.94 43.93
CA LEU A 291 19.82 47.69 45.37
C LEU A 291 21.25 47.50 45.87
N ALA A 292 22.06 46.69 45.19
CA ALA A 292 23.47 46.49 45.52
C ALA A 292 24.25 47.81 45.51
N LYS A 293 24.07 48.65 44.48
CA LYS A 293 24.68 49.97 44.38
C LYS A 293 24.22 50.94 45.47
N THR A 294 22.94 50.88 45.88
CA THR A 294 22.44 51.66 47.01
C THR A 294 23.06 51.20 48.33
N CYS A 295 23.16 49.88 48.57
CA CYS A 295 23.83 49.33 49.74
C CYS A 295 25.33 49.70 49.77
N GLU A 296 26.02 49.63 48.64
CA GLU A 296 27.41 50.06 48.48
C GLU A 296 27.58 51.57 48.77
N GLY A 297 26.64 52.41 48.32
CA GLY A 297 26.57 53.82 48.66
C GLY A 297 26.35 54.06 50.16
N MET A 298 25.44 53.33 50.79
CA MET A 298 25.20 53.41 52.24
C MET A 298 26.43 52.97 53.03
N MET A 299 27.09 51.87 52.68
CA MET A 299 28.33 51.41 53.32
C MET A 299 29.42 52.49 53.23
N ARG A 300 29.64 53.10 52.05
CA ARG A 300 30.57 54.24 51.92
C ARG A 300 30.19 55.45 52.78
N THR A 301 28.90 55.77 52.92
CA THR A 301 28.49 56.86 53.82
C THR A 301 28.75 56.53 55.28
N ILE A 302 28.58 55.25 55.68
CA ILE A 302 28.89 54.76 57.03
C ILE A 302 30.41 54.78 57.27
N GLU A 303 31.23 54.38 56.30
CA GLU A 303 32.70 54.48 56.36
C GLU A 303 33.16 55.93 56.50
N ASN A 304 32.61 56.86 55.70
CA ASN A 304 32.92 58.29 55.79
C ASN A 304 32.47 58.92 57.11
N LEU A 305 31.31 58.53 57.63
CA LEU A 305 30.85 58.89 58.98
C LEU A 305 31.81 58.33 60.03
N GLY A 306 32.24 57.07 59.89
CA GLY A 306 33.22 56.42 60.76
C GLY A 306 34.58 57.13 60.77
N HIS A 307 35.08 57.59 59.62
CA HIS A 307 36.29 58.41 59.55
C HIS A 307 36.12 59.81 60.18
N THR A 308 34.92 60.40 60.06
CA THR A 308 34.63 61.72 60.64
C THR A 308 34.49 61.63 62.16
N VAL A 309 33.72 60.66 62.66
CA VAL A 309 33.57 60.36 64.09
C VAL A 309 34.89 59.86 64.67
N GLY A 310 35.67 59.07 63.93
CA GLY A 310 37.02 58.63 64.32
C GLY A 310 37.95 59.81 64.58
N ARG A 311 38.00 60.81 63.69
CA ARG A 311 38.79 62.04 63.91
C ARG A 311 38.30 62.88 65.09
N VAL A 312 36.98 62.91 65.34
CA VAL A 312 36.44 63.54 66.56
C VAL A 312 36.85 62.73 67.81
N SER A 313 36.84 61.40 67.71
CA SER A 313 37.25 60.48 68.77
C SER A 313 38.74 60.55 69.07
N ASP A 314 39.61 60.75 68.07
CA ASP A 314 41.05 60.95 68.26
C ASP A 314 41.32 62.30 68.95
N ASN A 315 40.57 63.35 68.61
CA ASN A 315 40.62 64.64 69.31
C ASN A 315 40.09 64.59 70.76
N VAL A 316 39.15 63.68 71.07
CA VAL A 316 38.59 63.50 72.42
C VAL A 316 39.37 62.45 73.23
N GLY A 317 40.02 61.50 72.58
CA GLY A 317 40.81 60.42 73.18
C GLY A 317 42.06 60.90 73.93
N ALA A 318 42.52 62.12 73.66
CA ALA A 318 43.53 62.80 74.47
C ALA A 318 43.04 63.17 75.89
N MET A 319 41.74 63.06 76.19
CA MET A 319 41.13 63.42 77.48
C MET A 319 40.09 62.42 78.01
N ASN A 320 40.23 61.11 77.78
CA ASN A 320 39.56 60.16 78.69
C ASN A 320 40.21 58.76 78.75
N GLY A 321 40.96 58.51 79.82
CA GLY A 321 41.35 57.16 80.23
C GLY A 321 40.59 56.78 81.50
N GLY A 322 39.71 55.78 81.43
CA GLY A 322 39.13 55.15 82.63
C GLY A 322 37.77 54.50 82.45
N MET A 323 37.70 53.20 82.79
CA MET A 323 36.49 52.43 83.18
C MET A 323 35.44 52.19 82.08
N SER A 324 34.61 51.14 82.13
CA SER A 324 34.79 49.74 82.57
C SER A 324 33.69 48.91 81.86
N ASP A 325 33.82 47.58 81.93
CA ASP A 325 32.81 46.52 81.70
C ASP A 325 31.37 46.90 81.30
N THR A 326 30.76 46.11 80.39
CA THR A 326 29.70 45.13 80.75
C THR A 326 29.30 44.31 79.50
N ALA A 327 29.09 43.01 79.67
CA ALA A 327 28.66 42.11 78.59
C ALA A 327 27.21 42.36 78.14
N SER A 328 26.92 42.17 76.85
CA SER A 328 25.55 41.91 76.37
C SER A 328 25.56 41.16 75.04
N THR A 329 25.25 39.86 75.14
CA THR A 329 25.02 38.96 74.02
C THR A 329 23.79 39.40 73.23
N SER A 330 23.93 39.85 71.99
CA SER A 330 22.80 40.10 71.09
C SER A 330 22.73 39.03 69.99
N SER A 331 21.55 38.42 69.89
CA SER A 331 21.33 37.21 69.09
C SER A 331 21.27 37.52 67.59
N TYR A 332 21.95 36.73 66.77
CA TYR A 332 21.81 36.78 65.31
C TYR A 332 20.41 36.29 64.90
N GLY A 333 19.51 37.25 64.65
CA GLY A 333 18.18 36.99 64.09
C GLY A 333 18.27 36.28 62.74
N SER A 334 17.50 35.21 62.57
CA SER A 334 17.60 34.33 61.42
C SER A 334 17.18 35.01 60.11
N MET A 335 17.92 34.73 59.02
CA MET A 335 17.43 35.04 57.68
C MET A 335 16.18 34.20 57.39
N ALA A 336 15.05 34.87 57.16
CA ALA A 336 13.81 34.22 56.75
C ALA A 336 13.97 33.58 55.37
N ARG A 337 14.22 32.26 55.33
CA ARG A 337 14.12 31.46 54.11
C ARG A 337 12.65 31.45 53.66
N ILE A 338 12.33 32.25 52.65
CA ILE A 338 11.03 32.20 51.96
C ILE A 338 10.97 30.88 51.17
N SER A 339 10.56 29.79 51.83
CA SER A 339 10.17 28.56 51.11
C SER A 339 8.84 28.82 50.41
N PRO A 340 8.73 28.67 49.08
CA PRO A 340 7.43 28.76 48.43
C PRO A 340 6.55 27.60 48.92
N GLY A 341 5.39 27.93 49.48
CA GLY A 341 4.48 26.93 50.05
C GLY A 341 4.03 25.88 49.03
N PRO A 342 3.69 24.66 49.48
CA PRO A 342 3.35 23.56 48.58
C PRO A 342 2.11 23.90 47.75
N ARG A 343 2.32 24.05 46.43
CA ARG A 343 1.22 24.27 45.48
C ARG A 343 0.33 23.03 45.48
N LYS A 344 -0.90 23.14 45.99
CA LYS A 344 -1.91 22.07 45.90
C LYS A 344 -2.18 21.74 44.44
N LEU A 345 -1.58 20.67 43.94
CA LEU A 345 -1.71 20.22 42.56
C LEU A 345 -3.02 19.42 42.36
N ASN A 346 -4.15 20.02 42.78
CA ASN A 346 -5.50 19.48 42.58
C ASN A 346 -6.00 19.74 41.14
N ARG A 347 -5.17 19.41 40.15
CA ARG A 347 -5.67 19.07 38.82
C ARG A 347 -5.73 17.56 38.75
N ARG A 348 -6.96 17.03 38.70
CA ARG A 348 -7.20 15.67 38.21
C ARG A 348 -6.65 15.61 36.79
N ILE A 349 -5.44 15.09 36.63
CA ILE A 349 -4.96 14.63 35.32
C ILE A 349 -5.86 13.46 34.99
N LYS A 350 -6.87 13.71 34.15
CA LYS A 350 -7.75 12.68 33.60
C LYS A 350 -6.84 11.80 32.76
N GLY A 351 -6.49 10.63 33.29
CA GLY A 351 -5.47 9.76 32.69
C GLY A 351 -5.80 9.47 31.24
N ILE A 352 -4.94 9.94 30.34
CA ILE A 352 -4.91 9.44 28.98
C ILE A 352 -4.22 8.09 29.08
N TRP A 353 -5.03 7.03 28.98
CA TRP A 353 -4.50 5.69 28.76
C TRP A 353 -3.89 5.67 27.37
N TYR A 354 -2.56 5.65 27.31
CA TYR A 354 -1.87 5.17 26.13
C TYR A 354 -1.92 3.64 26.21
N GLU A 355 -2.92 3.06 25.56
CA GLU A 355 -2.86 1.64 25.22
C GLU A 355 -1.74 1.47 24.19
N TYR A 356 -0.56 1.11 24.70
CA TYR A 356 0.53 0.60 23.88
C TYR A 356 0.12 -0.79 23.41
N ASP A 357 -0.53 -0.85 22.25
CA ASP A 357 -0.77 -2.12 21.57
C ASP A 357 0.55 -2.64 21.02
N ALA A 358 1.18 -3.52 21.79
CA ALA A 358 2.50 -4.08 21.54
C ALA A 358 2.45 -5.59 21.67
N ASN A 359 1.91 -6.23 20.62
CA ASN A 359 2.08 -7.63 20.21
C ASN A 359 1.88 -8.74 21.27
N THR A 360 0.90 -9.62 21.04
CA THR A 360 1.18 -11.00 20.54
C THR A 360 -0.10 -11.79 20.22
N SER A 361 -0.23 -12.16 18.94
CA SER A 361 -0.94 -13.34 18.41
C SER A 361 -2.48 -13.49 18.58
N PRO A 362 -3.14 -14.26 17.70
CA PRO A 362 -4.58 -14.11 17.44
C PRO A 362 -5.43 -15.30 17.93
N ASP A 363 -6.52 -15.02 18.65
CA ASP A 363 -7.69 -15.90 18.66
C ASP A 363 -8.98 -15.16 19.06
N THR A 364 -10.12 -15.69 18.61
CA THR A 364 -11.52 -15.35 18.95
C THR A 364 -12.11 -14.02 18.45
N SER A 365 -13.02 -14.15 17.48
CA SER A 365 -13.81 -13.06 16.89
C SER A 365 -14.87 -12.46 17.84
N PRO A 366 -15.05 -11.13 17.91
CA PRO A 366 -16.18 -10.53 18.61
C PRO A 366 -17.45 -10.55 17.76
N ARG A 367 -18.41 -11.41 18.13
CA ARG A 367 -19.78 -11.37 17.58
C ARG A 367 -20.44 -10.02 17.90
N LYS A 368 -20.65 -9.16 16.90
CA LYS A 368 -21.55 -8.01 17.05
C LYS A 368 -23.00 -8.48 17.09
N SER A 369 -23.63 -8.35 18.25
CA SER A 369 -25.07 -8.52 18.43
C SER A 369 -25.83 -7.44 17.66
N VAL A 370 -26.57 -7.83 16.63
CA VAL A 370 -27.56 -6.95 15.98
C VAL A 370 -28.85 -7.00 16.79
N SER A 371 -29.30 -5.85 17.30
CA SER A 371 -30.58 -5.74 18.01
C SER A 371 -31.73 -6.05 17.05
N PHE A 372 -32.65 -6.93 17.46
CA PHE A 372 -33.69 -7.46 16.59
C PHE A 372 -34.95 -6.58 16.56
N LEU A 373 -35.50 -6.45 15.35
CA LEU A 373 -36.90 -6.24 14.97
C LEU A 373 -37.82 -5.40 15.87
N ASP A 374 -38.33 -4.31 15.30
CA ASP A 374 -39.65 -3.77 15.61
C ASP A 374 -40.47 -3.66 14.32
N THR A 375 -41.42 -4.56 14.08
CA THR A 375 -42.45 -4.49 13.03
C THR A 375 -43.62 -5.45 13.35
N PRO A 376 -44.86 -5.15 12.89
CA PRO A 376 -46.09 -5.49 13.62
C PRO A 376 -46.73 -6.86 13.26
N PRO A 377 -47.70 -7.36 14.07
CA PRO A 377 -48.16 -8.74 14.00
C PRO A 377 -49.21 -9.00 12.91
N LYS A 378 -49.16 -10.21 12.32
CA LYS A 378 -50.29 -10.83 11.60
C LYS A 378 -50.44 -12.31 11.98
N THR A 379 -51.57 -12.61 12.59
CA THR A 379 -52.26 -13.92 12.62
C THR A 379 -53.57 -13.75 11.81
N PRO A 380 -54.18 -14.81 11.23
CA PRO A 380 -54.77 -15.90 12.00
C PRO A 380 -54.50 -17.32 11.50
N LEU A 381 -54.84 -18.27 12.37
CA LEU A 381 -54.94 -19.71 12.15
C LEU A 381 -55.85 -20.04 10.96
N SER A 382 -55.50 -21.12 10.24
CA SER A 382 -56.43 -22.25 10.13
C SER A 382 -55.67 -23.52 9.75
N GLY A 383 -55.84 -24.58 10.53
CA GLY A 383 -55.47 -25.92 10.15
C GLY A 383 -56.68 -26.84 10.29
N LYS A 384 -56.85 -27.77 9.34
CA LYS A 384 -57.51 -29.05 9.61
C LYS A 384 -57.20 -30.08 8.54
N LEU A 385 -56.93 -31.29 8.98
CA LEU A 385 -57.06 -32.48 8.16
C LEU A 385 -58.52 -32.62 7.70
N ARG A 386 -58.73 -32.83 6.40
CA ARG A 386 -59.23 -34.12 5.91
C ARG A 386 -58.96 -34.30 4.43
#